data_AF-A0A3E3IKM6-F1
#
_entry.id   AF-A0A3E3IKM6-F1
#
_cell.length_a   1.000
_cell.length_b   1.000
_cell.length_c   1.000
_cell.angle_alpha   90.00
_cell.angle_beta   90.00
_cell.angle_gamma   90.00
#
_symmetry.space_group_name_H-M   'P 1'
#
loop_
_entity.id
_entity.type
_entity.pdbx_description
1 polymer ?
#
loop_
_entity_poly.entity_id
_entity_poly.type
_entity_poly.pdbx_seq_one_letter_code
_entity_poly.pdbx_strand_id
1 'polypeptide(L)'
;MKEKTATIIGHRQCTGLDTEKLRKAIEDLIQKGVCNFLNGGMGSFDWTCARIVHEMREKYPQIRSYLVIPYLSFRILEPQYFDEVIYPEGFEKYHFKAAIVKRNQYLVDHSSYALCFVTHHWGGAAKTYQRAVKKGLTILNLGEMV
;
A
#
# COMPACT_ATOMS: atom_id res chain seq x y z
N MET A 1 0.31 -1.10 -16.90
CA MET A 1 0.95 -1.31 -15.57
C MET A 1 -0.08 -1.26 -14.45
N LYS A 2 -0.83 -0.16 -14.30
CA LYS A 2 -1.88 0.05 -13.29
C LYS A 2 -2.86 -1.11 -13.10
N GLU A 3 -3.28 -1.77 -14.17
CA GLU A 3 -4.20 -2.93 -14.15
C GLU A 3 -3.68 -4.12 -13.34
N LYS A 4 -2.36 -4.27 -13.20
CA LYS A 4 -1.70 -5.34 -12.43
C LYS A 4 -1.12 -4.85 -11.11
N THR A 5 -1.60 -3.70 -10.62
CA THR A 5 -1.04 -3.02 -9.45
C THR A 5 -2.06 -2.92 -8.32
N ALA A 6 -1.66 -3.35 -7.13
CA ALA A 6 -2.38 -3.15 -5.89
C ALA A 6 -1.68 -2.11 -5.01
N THR A 7 -2.43 -1.20 -4.41
CA THR A 7 -1.93 -0.32 -3.35
C THR A 7 -2.28 -0.85 -1.96
N ILE A 8 -1.38 -0.63 -1.00
CA ILE A 8 -1.58 -0.93 0.41
C ILE A 8 -2.11 0.31 1.14
N ILE A 9 -3.22 0.17 1.86
CA ILE A 9 -3.85 1.25 2.63
C ILE A 9 -4.19 0.75 4.03
N GLY A 10 -3.51 1.26 5.07
CA GLY A 10 -3.87 0.86 6.43
C GLY A 10 -3.48 1.87 7.49
N HIS A 11 -3.94 1.59 8.70
CA HIS A 11 -3.63 2.41 9.87
C HIS A 11 -2.19 2.22 10.33
N ARG A 12 -1.66 3.22 11.04
CA ARG A 12 -0.30 3.16 11.59
C ARG A 12 -0.12 2.03 12.60
N GLN A 13 -1.17 1.75 13.35
CA GLN A 13 -1.29 0.63 14.27
C GLN A 13 -2.52 -0.19 13.86
N CYS A 14 -2.35 -1.50 13.70
CA CYS A 14 -3.40 -2.41 13.25
C CYS A 14 -3.62 -3.52 14.27
N THR A 15 -4.23 -3.17 15.39
CA THR A 15 -4.67 -4.13 16.40
C THR A 15 -5.66 -5.11 15.79
N GLY A 16 -5.48 -6.40 16.04
CA GLY A 16 -6.36 -7.45 15.51
C GLY A 16 -6.16 -7.80 14.03
N LEU A 17 -5.06 -7.35 13.41
CA LEU A 17 -4.71 -7.80 12.06
C LEU A 17 -4.41 -9.30 12.05
N ASP A 18 -5.27 -10.06 11.36
CA ASP A 18 -5.04 -11.47 11.06
C ASP A 18 -4.05 -11.60 9.89
N THR A 19 -2.84 -12.07 10.20
CA THR A 19 -1.75 -12.21 9.21
C THR A 19 -1.99 -13.34 8.22
N GLU A 20 -2.72 -14.40 8.60
CA GLU A 20 -3.04 -15.51 7.70
C GLU A 20 -4.10 -15.09 6.68
N LYS A 21 -5.14 -14.38 7.15
CA LYS A 21 -6.13 -13.77 6.26
C LYS A 21 -5.48 -12.76 5.31
N LEU A 22 -4.51 -11.97 5.80
CA LEU A 22 -3.74 -11.05 4.98
C LEU A 22 -2.89 -11.78 3.92
N ARG A 23 -2.21 -12.87 4.29
CA ARG A 23 -1.40 -13.67 3.35
C ARG A 23 -2.27 -14.26 2.24
N LYS A 24 -3.43 -14.82 2.59
CA LYS A 24 -4.41 -15.32 1.62
C LYS A 24 -4.94 -14.22 0.70
N ALA A 25 -5.25 -13.05 1.25
CA ALA A 25 -5.69 -11.89 0.47
C ALA A 25 -4.65 -11.43 -0.56
N ILE A 26 -3.36 -11.45 -0.19
CA ILE A 26 -2.25 -11.16 -1.12
C ILE A 26 -2.16 -12.25 -2.19
N GLU A 27 -2.26 -13.53 -1.82
CA GLU A 27 -2.26 -14.65 -2.77
C GLU A 27 -3.39 -14.55 -3.80
N ASP A 28 -4.61 -14.23 -3.35
CA ASP A 28 -5.78 -14.06 -4.22
C ASP A 28 -5.58 -12.90 -5.22
N LEU A 29 -4.91 -11.81 -4.82
CA LEU A 29 -4.54 -10.73 -5.73
C LEU A 29 -3.53 -11.20 -6.78
N ILE A 30 -2.52 -11.96 -6.37
CA ILE A 30 -1.52 -12.52 -7.29
C ILE A 30 -2.19 -13.43 -8.33
N GLN A 31 -3.11 -14.30 -7.89
CA GLN A 31 -3.88 -15.18 -8.78
C GLN A 31 -4.77 -14.41 -9.76
N LYS A 32 -5.25 -13.22 -9.37
CA LYS A 32 -5.97 -12.27 -10.26
C LYS A 32 -5.03 -11.50 -11.21
N GLY A 33 -3.74 -11.80 -11.21
CA GLY A 33 -2.75 -11.21 -12.11
C GLY A 33 -2.08 -9.95 -11.57
N VAL A 34 -2.27 -9.60 -10.29
CA VAL A 34 -1.49 -8.53 -9.65
C VAL A 34 -0.04 -8.97 -9.52
N CYS A 35 0.87 -8.14 -10.04
CA CYS A 35 2.30 -8.38 -9.92
C CYS A 35 3.04 -7.22 -9.25
N ASN A 36 2.40 -6.07 -9.06
CA ASN A 36 3.04 -4.89 -8.45
C ASN A 36 2.29 -4.47 -7.18
N PHE A 37 3.02 -4.28 -6.09
CA PHE A 37 2.49 -3.82 -4.81
C PHE A 37 3.08 -2.46 -4.46
N LEU A 38 2.25 -1.42 -4.42
CA LEU A 38 2.67 -0.06 -4.04
C LEU A 38 2.37 0.23 -2.57
N ASN A 39 3.40 0.63 -1.84
CA ASN A 39 3.37 0.79 -0.40
C ASN A 39 3.78 2.21 0.04
N GLY A 40 3.23 2.69 1.17
CA GLY A 40 3.55 4.01 1.72
C GLY A 40 4.56 4.01 2.87
N GLY A 41 4.89 2.85 3.45
CA GLY A 41 5.89 2.69 4.49
C GLY A 41 5.63 3.49 5.77
N MET A 42 4.37 3.80 6.11
CA MET A 42 4.05 4.68 7.24
C MET A 42 3.55 3.97 8.50
N GLY A 43 3.25 2.67 8.43
CA GLY A 43 2.50 1.97 9.47
C GLY A 43 2.79 0.49 9.56
N SER A 44 2.35 -0.14 10.65
CA SER A 44 2.51 -1.58 10.85
C SER A 44 1.88 -2.40 9.72
N PHE A 45 0.78 -1.92 9.12
CA PHE A 45 0.15 -2.59 7.99
C PHE A 45 1.02 -2.57 6.74
N ASP A 46 1.54 -1.40 6.38
CA ASP A 46 2.48 -1.20 5.28
C ASP A 46 3.67 -2.17 5.39
N TRP A 47 4.31 -2.21 6.56
CA TRP A 47 5.48 -3.07 6.79
C TRP A 47 5.13 -4.56 6.78
N THR A 48 4.00 -4.94 7.36
CA THR A 48 3.54 -6.34 7.37
C THR A 48 3.23 -6.83 5.96
N CYS A 49 2.56 -6.01 5.15
CA CYS A 49 2.31 -6.32 3.75
C CYS A 49 3.61 -6.44 2.96
N ALA A 50 4.55 -5.50 3.13
CA ALA A 50 5.83 -5.53 2.44
C ALA A 50 6.63 -6.80 2.75
N ARG A 51 6.69 -7.21 4.03
CA ARG A 51 7.33 -8.45 4.45
C ARG A 51 6.69 -9.68 3.82
N ILE A 52 5.35 -9.80 3.86
CA ILE A 52 4.65 -10.95 3.29
C ILE A 52 4.87 -11.02 1.77
N VAL A 53 4.77 -9.90 1.06
CA VAL A 53 5.04 -9.85 -0.39
C VAL A 53 6.49 -10.27 -0.67
N HIS A 54 7.45 -9.80 0.13
CA HIS A 54 8.85 -10.19 0.00
C HIS A 54 9.05 -11.70 0.16
N GLU A 55 8.48 -12.33 1.19
CA GLU A 55 8.54 -13.78 1.41
C GLU A 55 7.87 -14.56 0.26
N MET A 56 6.73 -14.07 -0.23
CA MET A 56 5.98 -14.75 -1.30
C MET A 56 6.68 -14.74 -2.65
N ARG A 57 7.72 -13.92 -2.84
CA ARG A 57 8.51 -13.92 -4.08
C ARG A 57 9.20 -15.25 -4.38
N GLU A 58 9.51 -16.06 -3.37
CA GLU A 58 10.06 -17.40 -3.57
C GLU A 58 9.12 -18.29 -4.39
N LYS A 59 7.81 -18.18 -4.10
CA LYS A 59 6.74 -18.91 -4.81
C LYS A 59 6.29 -18.18 -6.07
N TYR A 60 6.35 -16.85 -6.07
CA TYR A 60 5.84 -15.97 -7.12
C TYR A 60 6.92 -14.99 -7.60
N PRO A 61 7.93 -15.43 -8.37
CA PRO A 61 9.08 -14.59 -8.73
C PRO A 61 8.72 -13.37 -9.60
N GLN A 62 7.53 -13.35 -10.20
CA GLN A 62 7.00 -12.25 -10.99
C GLN A 62 6.53 -11.05 -10.17
N ILE A 63 6.30 -11.20 -8.86
CA ILE A 63 5.79 -10.09 -8.05
C ILE A 63 6.92 -9.13 -7.66
N ARG A 64 6.56 -7.86 -7.48
CA ARG A 64 7.43 -6.77 -7.10
C ARG A 64 6.78 -5.87 -6.04
N SER A 65 7.58 -5.43 -5.09
CA SER A 65 7.21 -4.57 -3.96
C SER A 65 7.90 -3.21 -4.12
N TYR A 66 7.13 -2.14 -4.10
CA TYR A 66 7.61 -0.78 -4.31
C TYR A 66 7.25 0.12 -3.13
N LEU A 67 8.23 0.86 -2.62
CA LEU A 67 7.99 1.90 -1.63
C LEU A 67 7.88 3.26 -2.30
N VAL A 68 6.73 3.93 -2.18
CA VAL A 68 6.55 5.29 -2.71
C VAL A 68 6.77 6.29 -1.58
N ILE A 69 7.87 7.05 -1.63
CA ILE A 69 8.21 8.03 -0.59
C ILE A 69 7.65 9.42 -0.90
N PRO A 70 7.22 10.18 0.12
CA PRO A 70 6.71 11.54 -0.06
C PRO A 70 7.81 12.60 -0.21
N TYR A 71 9.04 12.33 0.23
CA TYR A 71 10.18 13.25 0.20
C TYR A 71 11.48 12.47 0.43
N LEU A 72 12.62 13.01 -0.01
CA LEU A 72 13.92 12.32 0.01
C LEU A 72 14.45 12.01 1.42
N SER A 73 14.11 12.83 2.42
CA SER A 73 14.49 12.61 3.83
C SER A 73 13.58 11.60 4.55
N PHE A 74 12.72 10.88 3.83
CA PHE A 74 11.83 9.89 4.42
C PHE A 74 12.64 8.70 4.96
N ARG A 75 12.54 8.46 6.27
CA ARG A 75 13.25 7.35 6.92
C ARG A 75 12.62 6.02 6.55
N ILE A 76 13.39 5.18 5.87
CA ILE A 76 13.01 3.81 5.51
C ILE A 76 13.58 2.87 6.57
N LEU A 77 12.71 2.18 7.30
CA LEU A 77 13.12 1.29 8.40
C LEU A 77 13.59 -0.08 7.87
N GLU A 78 12.84 -0.64 6.92
CA GLU A 78 13.04 -2.00 6.42
C GLU A 78 13.15 -1.99 4.88
N PRO A 79 14.23 -1.41 4.31
CA PRO A 79 14.37 -1.29 2.86
C PRO A 79 14.44 -2.63 2.12
N GLN A 80 14.86 -3.70 2.81
CA GLN A 80 15.03 -5.03 2.21
C GLN A 80 13.74 -5.67 1.70
N TYR A 81 12.56 -5.20 2.16
CA TYR A 81 11.26 -5.69 1.69
C TYR A 81 10.78 -5.05 0.39
N PHE A 82 11.55 -4.12 -0.17
CA PHE A 82 11.21 -3.43 -1.41
C PHE A 82 12.25 -3.70 -2.49
N ASP A 83 11.77 -3.96 -3.70
CA ASP A 83 12.61 -4.08 -4.89
C ASP A 83 13.10 -2.71 -5.36
N GLU A 84 12.28 -1.66 -5.15
CA GLU A 84 12.60 -0.31 -5.57
C GLU A 84 11.90 0.75 -4.68
N VAL A 85 12.55 1.89 -4.53
CA VAL A 85 12.01 3.08 -3.88
C VAL A 85 11.69 4.13 -4.93
N ILE A 86 10.42 4.52 -5.01
CA ILE A 86 9.92 5.50 -5.96
C ILE A 86 9.75 6.84 -5.25
N TYR A 87 10.43 7.87 -5.77
CA TYR A 87 10.14 9.26 -5.45
C TYR A 87 9.40 9.90 -6.64
N PRO A 88 8.09 10.19 -6.52
CA PRO A 88 7.32 10.68 -7.66
C PRO A 88 7.78 12.06 -8.14
N GLU A 89 7.80 12.24 -9.46
CA GLU A 89 8.17 13.50 -10.10
C GLU A 89 7.28 14.67 -9.62
N GLY A 90 7.92 15.81 -9.37
CA GLY A 90 7.24 17.05 -8.98
C GLY A 90 6.79 17.07 -7.52
N PHE A 91 7.31 16.17 -6.68
CA PHE A 91 7.06 16.19 -5.24
C PHE A 91 7.93 17.21 -4.48
N GLU A 92 9.01 17.70 -5.10
CA GLU A 92 9.96 18.65 -4.52
C GLU A 92 9.29 19.97 -4.13
N LYS A 93 8.17 20.31 -4.80
CA LYS A 93 7.39 21.52 -4.56
C LYS A 93 6.48 21.46 -3.34
N TYR A 94 6.23 20.27 -2.78
CA TYR A 94 5.30 20.10 -1.68
C TYR A 94 6.00 20.12 -0.33
N HIS A 95 5.48 20.92 0.61
CA HIS A 95 5.84 20.77 2.02
C HIS A 95 5.37 19.42 2.57
N PHE A 96 6.06 18.92 3.61
CA PHE A 96 5.92 17.54 4.11
C PHE A 96 4.48 17.03 4.29
N LYS A 97 3.59 17.82 4.91
CA LYS A 97 2.19 17.41 5.11
C LYS A 97 1.43 17.24 3.79
N ALA A 98 1.62 18.18 2.85
CA ALA A 98 1.01 18.09 1.53
C ALA A 98 1.60 16.94 0.71
N ALA A 99 2.90 16.71 0.83
CA ALA A 99 3.60 15.63 0.15
C ALA A 99 3.06 14.24 0.55
N ILE A 100 2.75 13.99 1.83
CA ILE A 100 2.12 12.74 2.28
C ILE A 100 0.74 12.54 1.63
N VAL A 101 -0.08 13.59 1.60
CA VAL A 101 -1.40 13.53 0.95
C VAL A 101 -1.25 13.25 -0.54
N LYS A 102 -0.29 13.91 -1.22
CA LYS A 102 -0.01 13.72 -2.65
C LYS A 102 0.54 12.34 -2.95
N ARG A 103 1.40 11.79 -2.09
CA ARG A 103 1.87 10.40 -2.15
C ARG A 103 0.70 9.44 -2.08
N ASN A 104 -0.20 9.61 -1.12
CA ASN A 104 -1.37 8.74 -1.00
C ASN A 104 -2.29 8.83 -2.24
N GLN A 105 -2.39 10.01 -2.87
CA GLN A 105 -3.09 10.16 -4.15
C GLN A 105 -2.37 9.39 -5.26
N TYR A 106 -1.04 9.50 -5.36
CA TYR A 106 -0.22 8.78 -6.31
C TYR A 106 -0.44 7.27 -6.22
N LEU A 107 -0.40 6.70 -5.00
CA LEU A 107 -0.63 5.29 -4.74
C LEU A 107 -1.96 4.79 -5.35
N VAL A 108 -3.05 5.53 -5.10
CA VAL A 108 -4.38 5.20 -5.63
C VAL A 108 -4.45 5.41 -7.14
N ASP A 109 -3.90 6.52 -7.64
CA ASP A 109 -4.01 6.87 -9.06
C ASP A 109 -3.24 5.90 -9.98
N HIS A 110 -2.24 5.18 -9.43
CA HIS A 110 -1.42 4.19 -10.14
C HIS A 110 -1.78 2.72 -9.84
N SER A 111 -2.91 2.47 -9.16
CA SER A 111 -3.36 1.12 -8.81
C SER A 111 -4.78 0.82 -9.30
N SER A 112 -5.08 -0.45 -9.56
CA SER A 112 -6.45 -0.92 -9.86
C SER A 112 -7.06 -1.70 -8.71
N TYR A 113 -6.23 -2.18 -7.78
CA TYR A 113 -6.65 -2.87 -6.56
C TYR A 113 -6.19 -2.08 -5.33
N ALA A 114 -6.95 -2.19 -4.25
CA ALA A 114 -6.55 -1.68 -2.94
C ALA A 114 -6.71 -2.77 -1.88
N LEU A 115 -5.60 -3.18 -1.29
CA LEU A 115 -5.56 -4.05 -0.12
C LEU A 115 -5.57 -3.16 1.12
N CYS A 116 -6.62 -3.26 1.92
CA CYS A 116 -6.91 -2.31 2.96
C CYS A 116 -7.01 -2.98 4.34
N PHE A 117 -6.56 -2.27 5.37
CA PHE A 117 -6.95 -2.51 6.75
C PHE A 117 -7.37 -1.19 7.37
N VAL A 118 -8.64 -0.84 7.18
CA VAL A 118 -9.23 0.41 7.66
C VAL A 118 -10.44 0.07 8.52
N THR A 119 -10.33 0.42 9.80
CA THR A 119 -11.32 0.08 10.85
C THR A 119 -12.17 1.25 11.31
N HIS A 120 -11.95 2.46 10.78
CA HIS A 120 -12.69 3.66 11.19
C HIS A 120 -12.65 4.72 10.10
N HIS A 121 -13.56 5.68 10.17
CA HIS A 121 -13.81 6.67 9.11
C HIS A 121 -12.97 7.97 9.21
N TRP A 122 -12.02 8.05 10.13
CA TRP A 122 -11.12 9.21 10.31
C TRP A 122 -9.65 8.89 10.03
N GLY A 123 -8.83 9.94 9.94
CA GLY A 123 -7.38 9.81 9.71
C GLY A 123 -6.97 9.69 8.24
N GLY A 124 -5.65 9.57 8.02
CA GLY A 124 -5.06 9.55 6.68
C GLY A 124 -5.46 8.31 5.88
N ALA A 125 -5.49 7.13 6.50
CA ALA A 125 -5.86 5.88 5.85
C ALA A 125 -7.32 5.88 5.37
N ALA A 126 -8.25 6.36 6.20
CA ALA A 126 -9.66 6.47 5.82
C ALA A 126 -9.88 7.40 4.61
N LYS A 127 -9.17 8.54 4.55
CA LYS A 127 -9.21 9.45 3.40
C LYS A 127 -8.66 8.80 2.13
N THR A 128 -7.56 8.04 2.22
CA THR A 128 -7.00 7.30 1.08
C THR A 128 -7.94 6.20 0.62
N TYR A 129 -8.55 5.46 1.56
CA TYR A 129 -9.56 4.44 1.29
C TYR A 129 -10.77 5.02 0.55
N GLN A 130 -11.36 6.10 1.06
CA GLN A 130 -12.48 6.79 0.41
C GLN A 130 -12.13 7.25 -1.01
N ARG A 131 -10.89 7.72 -1.22
CA ARG A 131 -10.40 8.06 -2.56
C ARG A 131 -10.35 6.82 -3.46
N ALA A 132 -9.83 5.70 -2.96
CA ALA A 132 -9.76 4.44 -3.73
C ALA A 132 -11.16 3.97 -4.17
N VAL A 133 -12.14 4.03 -3.27
CA VAL A 133 -13.55 3.75 -3.59
C VAL A 133 -14.04 4.71 -4.69
N LYS A 134 -13.86 6.02 -4.51
CA LYS A 134 -14.30 7.04 -5.49
C LYS A 134 -13.63 6.88 -6.86
N LYS A 135 -12.40 6.35 -6.89
CA LYS A 135 -11.63 6.09 -8.12
C LYS A 135 -11.97 4.75 -8.76
N GLY A 136 -12.86 3.96 -8.18
CA GLY A 136 -13.32 2.69 -8.74
C GLY A 136 -12.29 1.56 -8.65
N LEU A 137 -11.39 1.60 -7.67
CA LEU A 137 -10.47 0.48 -7.44
C LEU A 137 -11.26 -0.73 -6.90
N THR A 138 -10.80 -1.93 -7.22
CA THR A 138 -11.27 -3.16 -6.57
C THR A 138 -10.76 -3.19 -5.13
N ILE A 139 -11.67 -3.05 -4.17
CA ILE A 139 -11.33 -2.92 -2.75
C ILE A 139 -11.37 -4.28 -2.05
N LEU A 140 -10.30 -4.61 -1.32
CA LEU A 140 -10.23 -5.72 -0.39
C LEU A 140 -9.91 -5.18 1.00
N ASN A 141 -10.94 -4.86 1.80
CA ASN A 141 -10.73 -4.39 3.17
C ASN A 141 -10.81 -5.55 4.16
N LEU A 142 -9.73 -5.74 4.91
CA LEU A 142 -9.63 -6.73 5.98
C LEU A 142 -9.98 -6.14 7.35
N GLY A 143 -10.10 -4.81 7.45
CA GLY A 143 -10.59 -4.13 8.64
C GLY A 143 -12.12 -4.13 8.69
N GLU A 144 -12.67 -4.25 9.89
CA GLU A 144 -14.08 -4.04 10.16
C GLU A 144 -14.29 -2.56 10.50
N MET A 145 -15.08 -1.83 9.70
CA MET A 145 -15.34 -0.42 9.93
C MET A 145 -16.36 -0.27 11.07
N VAL A 146 -15.92 0.36 12.15
CA VAL A 146 -16.76 0.84 13.26
C VAL A 146 -16.96 2.34 13.19
#